data_AF-A0A7S0ACI5-F1
#
_entry.id   AF-A0A7S0ACI5-F1
#
_cell.length_a   1.000
_cell.length_b   1.000
_cell.length_c   1.000
_cell.angle_alpha   90.00
_cell.angle_beta   90.00
_cell.angle_gamma   90.00
#
_symmetry.space_group_name_H-M   'P 1'
#
loop_
_entity.id
_entity.type
_entity.pdbx_description
1 polymer ?
#
loop_
_entity_poly.entity_id
_entity_poly.type
_entity_poly.pdbx_seq_one_letter_code
_entity_poly.pdbx_strand_id
1 'polypeptide(L)'
;GTTCPGSPAPLFGQPSGRTDVEGCCWWGRGVIQTTGTCNFGKLNFYMGKRAADEGRPAAYPNIDFCRDPGIICAPDGPPELKWVAGFFYWLNAVQPYSSGGWTYFTKLKEWVDGGMNVADTGFIDGASGIVNRGCHNPPA
;
A
#
# COMPACT_ATOMS: atom_id res chain seq x y z
N GLY A 1 -17.06 -17.47 28.02
CA GLY A 1 -16.69 -16.05 28.14
C GLY A 1 -17.23 -15.33 26.93
N THR A 2 -18.20 -14.44 27.13
CA THR A 2 -18.84 -13.68 26.06
C THR A 2 -18.02 -12.41 25.80
N THR A 3 -17.20 -12.44 24.74
CA THR A 3 -16.56 -11.24 24.19
C THR A 3 -17.62 -10.29 23.67
N CYS A 4 -17.49 -9.00 23.97
CA CYS A 4 -18.37 -7.96 23.44
C CYS A 4 -18.37 -8.00 21.91
N PRO A 5 -19.53 -7.87 21.25
CA PRO A 5 -19.57 -7.71 19.80
C PRO A 5 -18.80 -6.45 19.41
N GLY A 6 -17.93 -6.57 18.40
CA GLY A 6 -17.20 -5.44 17.84
C GLY A 6 -18.16 -4.41 17.24
N SER A 7 -17.76 -3.14 17.23
CA SER A 7 -18.54 -2.07 16.61
C SER A 7 -18.73 -2.35 15.11
N PRO A 8 -19.92 -2.05 14.54
CA PRO A 8 -20.14 -2.16 13.10
C PRO A 8 -19.13 -1.32 12.32
N ALA A 9 -18.61 -1.87 11.21
CA ALA A 9 -17.70 -1.14 10.34
C ALA A 9 -18.40 0.11 9.76
N PRO A 10 -17.76 1.29 9.76
CA PRO A 10 -18.33 2.49 9.17
C PRO A 10 -18.54 2.31 7.66
N LEU A 11 -19.71 2.73 7.16
CA LEU A 11 -20.14 2.49 5.78
C LEU A 11 -19.58 3.50 4.76
N PHE A 12 -18.86 4.54 5.19
CA PHE A 12 -18.22 5.58 4.34
C PHE A 12 -19.08 6.03 3.14
N GLY A 13 -20.37 6.32 3.37
CA GLY A 13 -21.28 6.82 2.33
C GLY A 13 -21.89 5.75 1.41
N GLN A 14 -21.73 4.45 1.73
CA GLN A 14 -22.39 3.35 1.02
C GLN A 14 -23.69 2.91 1.71
N PRO A 15 -24.73 2.49 0.95
CA PRO A 15 -26.03 2.10 1.50
C PRO A 15 -26.00 0.79 2.30
N SER A 16 -25.03 -0.08 2.05
CA SER A 16 -24.82 -1.33 2.79
C SER A 16 -23.33 -1.63 2.94
N GLY A 17 -22.99 -2.33 4.02
CA GLY A 17 -21.64 -2.86 4.22
C GLY A 17 -21.36 -3.96 3.20
N ARG A 18 -20.14 -4.00 2.67
CA ARG A 18 -19.67 -5.07 1.81
C ARG A 18 -19.54 -6.35 2.65
N THR A 19 -20.31 -7.39 2.33
CA THR A 19 -20.27 -8.69 3.03
C THR A 19 -19.33 -9.70 2.36
N ASP A 20 -18.95 -9.46 1.11
CA ASP A 20 -17.95 -10.27 0.38
C ASP A 20 -16.53 -10.13 0.95
N VAL A 21 -16.34 -9.25 1.93
CA VAL A 21 -15.08 -9.02 2.66
C VAL A 21 -15.20 -9.32 4.16
N GLU A 22 -16.33 -9.88 4.63
CA GLU A 22 -16.46 -10.30 6.02
C GLU A 22 -15.46 -11.42 6.34
N GLY A 23 -14.62 -11.21 7.37
CA GLY A 23 -13.50 -12.10 7.71
C GLY A 23 -12.21 -11.86 6.92
N CYS A 24 -12.22 -11.00 5.89
CA CYS A 24 -11.02 -10.64 5.16
C CYS A 24 -10.13 -9.68 5.95
N CYS A 25 -8.88 -10.08 6.10
CA CYS A 25 -7.90 -9.50 6.99
C CYS A 25 -6.94 -8.59 6.22
N TRP A 26 -7.33 -7.34 5.98
CA TRP A 26 -6.61 -6.36 5.16
C TRP A 26 -5.52 -5.57 5.90
N TRP A 27 -4.99 -6.14 6.98
CA TRP A 27 -3.89 -5.59 7.75
C TRP A 27 -2.59 -5.56 6.93
N GLY A 28 -1.59 -4.83 7.41
CA GLY A 28 -0.33 -4.67 6.72
C GLY A 28 0.37 -5.99 6.34
N ARG A 29 0.88 -6.03 5.10
CA ARG A 29 1.67 -7.13 4.54
C ARG A 29 2.90 -6.62 3.79
N GLY A 30 3.93 -7.45 3.71
CA GLY A 30 5.17 -7.14 2.99
C GLY A 30 5.96 -5.98 3.60
N VAL A 31 6.88 -5.44 2.80
CA VAL A 31 7.91 -4.51 3.30
C VAL A 31 7.41 -3.09 3.53
N ILE A 32 6.30 -2.71 2.90
CA ILE A 32 5.69 -1.37 3.06
C ILE A 32 4.40 -1.40 3.89
N GLN A 33 4.09 -2.54 4.53
CA GLN A 33 2.83 -2.75 5.25
C GLN A 33 1.61 -2.39 4.39
N THR A 34 1.53 -2.96 3.18
CA THR A 34 0.39 -2.76 2.28
C THR A 34 -0.91 -3.09 3.02
N THR A 35 -1.77 -2.09 3.17
CA THR A 35 -2.96 -2.16 4.03
C THR A 35 -4.19 -1.65 3.28
N GLY A 36 -5.35 -2.24 3.57
CA GLY A 36 -6.64 -1.78 3.08
C GLY A 36 -7.02 -2.28 1.69
N THR A 37 -8.32 -2.51 1.51
CA THR A 37 -8.93 -3.09 0.30
C THR A 37 -8.50 -2.42 -1.00
N CYS A 38 -8.37 -1.09 -1.01
CA CYS A 38 -7.98 -0.34 -2.21
C CYS A 38 -6.55 -0.66 -2.68
N ASN A 39 -5.59 -0.83 -1.76
CA ASN A 39 -4.21 -1.11 -2.13
C ASN A 39 -4.07 -2.53 -2.70
N PHE A 40 -4.71 -3.52 -2.07
CA PHE A 40 -4.77 -4.87 -2.62
C PHE A 40 -5.57 -4.95 -3.92
N GLY A 41 -6.63 -4.14 -4.06
CA GLY A 41 -7.37 -3.98 -5.30
C GLY A 41 -6.51 -3.44 -6.44
N LYS A 42 -5.61 -2.49 -6.17
CA LYS A 42 -4.62 -2.03 -7.14
C LYS A 42 -3.65 -3.15 -7.52
N LEU A 43 -3.12 -3.92 -6.56
CA LEU A 43 -2.27 -5.08 -6.88
C LEU A 43 -3.00 -6.08 -7.77
N ASN A 44 -4.25 -6.42 -7.43
CA ASN A 44 -5.06 -7.33 -8.22
C ASN A 44 -5.33 -6.79 -9.63
N PHE A 45 -5.65 -5.49 -9.73
CA PHE A 45 -5.86 -4.83 -11.00
C PHE A 45 -4.60 -4.79 -11.85
N TYR A 46 -3.43 -4.45 -11.32
CA TYR A 46 -2.24 -4.25 -12.16
C TYR A 46 -1.44 -5.54 -12.42
N MET A 47 -1.44 -6.49 -11.50
CA MET A 47 -0.54 -7.64 -11.59
C MET A 47 -1.13 -8.97 -11.12
N GLY A 48 -2.36 -8.99 -10.59
CA GLY A 48 -3.00 -10.19 -10.07
C GLY A 48 -4.03 -10.83 -10.99
N LYS A 49 -4.91 -11.62 -10.39
CA LYS A 49 -5.99 -12.34 -11.05
C LYS A 49 -6.91 -11.43 -11.86
N ARG A 50 -7.25 -10.25 -11.35
CA ARG A 50 -8.09 -9.31 -12.11
C ARG A 50 -7.41 -8.84 -13.40
N ALA A 51 -6.09 -8.63 -13.40
CA ALA A 51 -5.35 -8.32 -14.62
C ALA A 51 -5.47 -9.43 -15.66
N ALA A 52 -5.29 -10.68 -15.24
CA ALA A 52 -5.38 -11.84 -16.10
C ALA A 52 -6.81 -12.09 -16.62
N ASP A 53 -7.82 -12.00 -15.76
CA ASP A 53 -9.23 -12.20 -16.12
C ASP A 53 -9.70 -11.13 -17.13
N GLU A 54 -9.15 -9.92 -17.09
CA GLU A 54 -9.41 -8.84 -18.05
C GLU A 54 -8.52 -8.92 -19.33
N GLY A 55 -7.70 -9.97 -19.48
CA GLY A 55 -6.83 -10.17 -20.65
C GLY A 55 -5.59 -9.26 -20.71
N ARG A 56 -5.22 -8.62 -19.60
CA ARG A 56 -4.01 -7.79 -19.50
C ARG A 56 -2.82 -8.62 -19.02
N PRO A 57 -1.57 -8.24 -19.36
CA PRO A 57 -0.39 -8.88 -18.80
C PRO A 57 -0.41 -8.82 -17.27
N ALA A 58 -0.20 -9.97 -16.63
CA ALA A 58 -0.23 -10.11 -15.18
C ALA A 58 1.00 -10.91 -14.72
N ALA A 59 1.78 -10.33 -13.81
CA ALA A 59 2.94 -11.03 -13.24
C ALA A 59 2.52 -12.20 -12.34
N TYR A 60 1.35 -12.11 -11.70
CA TYR A 60 0.79 -13.10 -10.79
C TYR A 60 -0.64 -13.47 -11.22
N PRO A 61 -0.82 -14.08 -12.40
CA PRO A 61 -2.14 -14.25 -13.02
C PRO A 61 -3.11 -15.12 -12.19
N ASN A 62 -2.57 -15.97 -11.32
CA ASN A 62 -3.37 -16.88 -10.48
C ASN A 62 -3.60 -16.36 -9.07
N ILE A 63 -3.02 -15.21 -8.70
CA ILE A 63 -3.10 -14.67 -7.34
C ILE A 63 -4.21 -13.62 -7.28
N ASP A 64 -5.25 -13.94 -6.53
CA ASP A 64 -6.29 -12.98 -6.20
C ASP A 64 -5.94 -12.24 -4.90
N PHE A 65 -5.19 -11.14 -5.04
CA PHE A 65 -4.81 -10.29 -3.90
C PHE A 65 -6.03 -9.76 -3.12
N CYS A 66 -7.21 -9.72 -3.74
CA CYS A 66 -8.40 -9.31 -3.05
C CYS A 66 -8.99 -10.42 -2.17
N ARG A 67 -8.85 -11.68 -2.58
CA ARG A 67 -9.39 -12.81 -1.80
C ARG A 67 -8.39 -13.35 -0.80
N ASP A 68 -7.11 -13.35 -1.16
CA ASP A 68 -6.02 -13.80 -0.31
C ASP A 68 -4.90 -12.75 -0.25
N PRO A 69 -5.04 -11.69 0.56
CA PRO A 69 -3.94 -10.77 0.83
C PRO A 69 -2.79 -11.42 1.63
N GLY A 70 -3.02 -12.58 2.26
CA GLY A 70 -2.03 -13.31 3.06
C GLY A 70 -0.87 -13.84 2.24
N ILE A 71 -1.12 -14.15 0.96
CA ILE A 71 -0.13 -14.67 0.00
C ILE A 71 1.15 -13.82 -0.09
N ILE A 72 1.08 -12.51 0.17
CA ILE A 72 2.24 -11.60 0.16
C ILE A 72 3.29 -12.02 1.20
N CYS A 73 2.87 -12.62 2.32
CA CYS A 73 3.73 -13.06 3.41
C CYS A 73 3.76 -14.59 3.58
N ALA A 74 3.05 -15.33 2.72
CA ALA A 74 2.91 -16.76 2.87
C ALA A 74 4.25 -17.46 2.60
N PRO A 75 4.67 -18.45 3.41
CA PRO A 75 5.93 -19.18 3.21
C PRO A 75 6.00 -19.92 1.86
N ASP A 76 4.84 -20.33 1.35
CA ASP A 76 4.62 -21.04 0.08
C ASP A 76 4.23 -20.09 -1.06
N GLY A 77 4.11 -18.79 -0.80
CA GLY A 77 3.89 -17.77 -1.82
C GLY A 77 5.18 -17.39 -2.57
N PRO A 78 5.08 -16.60 -3.66
CA PRO A 78 6.26 -16.13 -4.37
C PRO A 78 7.15 -15.28 -3.44
N PRO A 79 8.43 -15.65 -3.22
CA PRO A 79 9.27 -15.05 -2.18
C PRO A 79 9.57 -13.56 -2.42
N GLU A 80 9.55 -13.12 -3.67
CA GLU A 80 9.74 -11.74 -4.09
C GLU A 80 8.50 -10.87 -3.88
N LEU A 81 7.32 -11.46 -3.71
CA LEU A 81 6.05 -10.75 -3.70
C LEU A 81 5.97 -9.70 -2.58
N LYS A 82 6.55 -10.00 -1.41
CA LYS A 82 6.69 -9.06 -0.30
C LYS A 82 7.40 -7.76 -0.66
N TRP A 83 8.35 -7.82 -1.60
CA TRP A 83 9.10 -6.68 -2.12
C TRP A 83 8.38 -6.02 -3.29
N VAL A 84 7.84 -6.81 -4.22
CA VAL A 84 7.12 -6.30 -5.39
C VAL A 84 5.91 -5.46 -4.98
N ALA A 85 5.15 -5.89 -3.96
CA ALA A 85 4.07 -5.09 -3.40
C ALA A 85 4.56 -3.73 -2.84
N GLY A 86 5.73 -3.73 -2.20
CA GLY A 86 6.37 -2.52 -1.69
C GLY A 86 6.81 -1.56 -2.79
N PHE A 87 7.55 -2.08 -3.79
CA PHE A 87 8.00 -1.28 -4.92
C PHE A 87 6.84 -0.75 -5.74
N PHE A 88 5.79 -1.55 -5.95
CA PHE A 88 4.59 -1.10 -6.64
C PHE A 88 3.99 0.14 -5.96
N TYR A 89 3.83 0.13 -4.64
CA TYR A 89 3.35 1.31 -3.92
C TYR A 89 4.33 2.49 -4.04
N TRP A 90 5.62 2.25 -3.85
CA TRP A 90 6.64 3.30 -3.92
C TRP A 90 6.66 4.03 -5.28
N LEU A 91 6.65 3.26 -6.38
CA LEU A 91 6.69 3.78 -7.74
C LEU A 91 5.40 4.50 -8.14
N ASN A 92 4.25 4.15 -7.55
CA ASN A 92 2.95 4.70 -7.95
C ASN A 92 2.38 5.76 -7.00
N ALA A 93 2.87 5.84 -5.76
CA ALA A 93 2.37 6.78 -4.76
C ALA A 93 3.45 7.71 -4.19
N VAL A 94 4.68 7.21 -4.00
CA VAL A 94 5.75 7.98 -3.33
C VAL A 94 6.60 8.76 -4.33
N GLN A 95 7.20 8.09 -5.32
CA GLN A 95 8.02 8.77 -6.33
C GLN A 95 7.27 9.83 -7.16
N PRO A 96 6.01 9.62 -7.60
CA PRO A 96 5.28 10.62 -8.36
C PRO A 96 4.66 11.70 -7.46
N TYR A 97 4.84 11.65 -6.14
CA TYR A 97 4.23 12.59 -5.22
C TYR A 97 4.69 14.02 -5.49
N SER A 98 3.71 14.91 -5.67
CA SER A 98 3.90 16.34 -5.87
C SER A 98 2.72 17.08 -5.26
N SER A 99 2.93 17.77 -4.13
CA SER A 99 1.88 18.54 -3.46
C SER A 99 2.48 19.62 -2.56
N GLY A 100 1.83 20.78 -2.46
CA GLY A 100 2.26 21.86 -1.56
C GLY A 100 3.67 22.39 -1.84
N GLY A 101 4.12 22.33 -3.09
CA GLY A 101 5.50 22.70 -3.48
C GLY A 101 6.56 21.66 -3.13
N TRP A 102 6.17 20.53 -2.54
CA TRP A 102 7.04 19.42 -2.23
C TRP A 102 6.94 18.36 -3.34
N THR A 103 8.07 17.95 -3.92
CA THR A 103 8.14 16.81 -4.85
C THR A 103 9.24 15.84 -4.40
N TYR A 104 9.00 14.54 -4.57
CA TYR A 104 9.93 13.51 -4.13
C TYR A 104 11.32 13.69 -4.75
N PHE A 105 11.39 13.87 -6.07
CA PHE A 105 12.68 13.99 -6.77
C PHE A 105 13.42 15.29 -6.47
N THR A 106 12.71 16.42 -6.28
CA THR A 106 13.36 17.66 -5.84
C THR A 106 13.97 17.49 -4.46
N LYS A 107 13.24 16.91 -3.51
CA LYS A 107 13.73 16.73 -2.13
C LYS A 107 14.81 15.67 -2.01
N LEU A 108 14.73 14.59 -2.78
CA LEU A 108 15.81 13.63 -2.90
C LEU A 108 17.09 14.30 -3.42
N LYS A 109 16.97 15.13 -4.48
CA LYS A 109 18.12 15.85 -5.05
C LYS A 109 18.72 16.81 -4.03
N GLU A 110 17.91 17.60 -3.34
CA GLU A 110 18.37 18.52 -2.29
C GLU A 110 19.13 17.78 -1.18
N TRP A 111 18.63 16.63 -0.73
CA TRP A 111 19.29 15.82 0.31
C TRP A 111 20.62 15.22 -0.16
N VAL A 112 20.67 14.73 -1.40
CA VAL A 112 21.90 14.20 -2.01
C VAL A 112 22.94 15.31 -2.22
N ASP A 113 22.52 16.44 -2.81
CA ASP A 113 23.39 17.60 -3.04
C ASP A 113 23.85 18.24 -1.72
N GLY A 114 23.07 18.07 -0.64
CA GLY A 114 23.42 18.43 0.74
C GLY A 114 24.36 17.45 1.45
N GLY A 115 24.89 16.45 0.74
CA GLY A 115 25.89 15.52 1.26
C GLY A 115 25.32 14.30 2.00
N MET A 116 24.04 13.97 1.81
CA MET A 116 23.39 12.80 2.42
C MET A 116 23.51 12.80 3.95
N ASN A 117 23.37 13.97 4.57
CA ASN A 117 23.47 14.12 6.01
C ASN A 117 22.34 13.34 6.70
N VAL A 118 22.68 12.27 7.41
CA VAL A 118 21.72 11.42 8.12
C VAL A 118 21.07 12.10 9.33
N ALA A 119 21.61 13.23 9.79
CA ALA A 119 20.98 14.05 10.82
C ALA A 119 19.87 14.95 10.26
N ASP A 120 19.85 15.20 8.95
CA ASP A 120 18.71 15.83 8.27
C ASP A 120 17.67 14.75 7.92
N THR A 121 16.64 14.67 8.77
CA THR A 121 15.54 13.71 8.60
C THR A 121 14.45 14.23 7.67
N GLY A 122 14.47 15.48 7.20
CA GLY A 122 13.34 16.11 6.54
C GLY A 122 12.86 15.39 5.28
N PHE A 123 13.79 14.88 4.46
CA PHE A 123 13.44 14.06 3.30
C PHE A 123 12.80 12.72 3.70
N ILE A 124 13.38 12.03 4.70
CA ILE A 124 12.91 10.73 5.18
C ILE A 124 11.54 10.87 5.85
N ASP A 125 11.36 11.91 6.67
CA ASP A 125 10.10 12.21 7.34
C ASP A 125 8.99 12.51 6.31
N GLY A 126 9.32 13.26 5.26
CA GLY A 126 8.40 13.51 4.14
C GLY A 126 8.00 12.21 3.42
N ALA A 127 8.96 11.36 3.07
CA ALA A 127 8.69 10.07 2.43
C ALA A 127 7.87 9.14 3.36
N SER A 128 8.20 9.09 4.64
CA SER A 128 7.48 8.34 5.67
C SER A 128 6.04 8.83 5.83
N GLY A 129 5.82 10.15 5.81
CA GLY A 129 4.50 10.77 5.83
C GLY A 129 3.65 10.32 4.63
N ILE A 130 4.23 10.28 3.43
CA ILE A 130 3.52 9.85 2.22
C ILE A 130 3.11 8.38 2.34
N VAL A 131 4.01 7.51 2.80
CA VAL A 131 3.72 6.08 2.99
C VAL A 131 2.61 5.86 4.02
N ASN A 132 2.69 6.53 5.16
CA ASN A 132 1.81 6.25 6.30
C ASN A 132 0.48 7.02 6.24
N ARG A 133 0.48 8.22 5.69
CA ARG A 133 -0.66 9.15 5.74
C ARG A 133 -1.03 9.78 4.39
N GLY A 134 -0.30 9.47 3.32
CA GLY A 134 -0.57 10.01 1.99
C GLY A 134 -0.17 11.47 1.78
N CYS A 135 0.57 12.08 2.72
CA CYS A 135 1.08 13.44 2.61
C CYS A 135 2.46 13.62 3.24
N HIS A 136 3.26 14.54 2.70
CA HIS A 136 4.62 14.80 3.20
C HIS A 136 4.67 15.55 4.55
N ASN A 137 3.56 16.19 4.94
CA ASN A 137 3.45 17.03 6.14
C ASN A 137 2.25 16.64 7.01
N PRO A 138 2.18 15.38 7.49
CA PRO A 138 1.07 14.96 8.31
C PRO A 138 1.03 15.73 9.65
N PRO A 139 -0.15 15.92 10.26
CA PRO A 139 -0.26 16.41 11.63
C PRO A 139 0.54 15.50 12.59
N ALA A 140 1.13 16.13 13.61
CA ALA A 140 1.81 15.43 14.70
C ALA A 140 0.83 14.53 15.48
#